data_AF-A0AAD9GKC3-F1
#
_entry.id   AF-A0AAD9GKC3-F1
#
_cell.length_a   1.000
_cell.length_b   1.000
_cell.length_c   1.000
_cell.angle_alpha   90.00
_cell.angle_beta   90.00
_cell.angle_gamma   90.00
#
_symmetry.space_group_name_H-M   'P 1'
#
loop_
_entity.id
_entity.type
_entity.pdbx_description
1 polymer ?
#
loop_
_entity_poly.entity_id
_entity_poly.type
_entity_poly.pdbx_seq_one_letter_code
_entity_poly.pdbx_strand_id
1 'polypeptide(L)'
;MVKWYAAQGLYFRRDQVDVRVGELMMNHTKGKAKSWLLQEYHGDQRWSSIVRRMKQRFVTKSRQEDLVAQCFDCVQGNRSLDTYNGEFRRLARTAGVSEYIKVLRYKQGLSSMQLVHLLKAKTFSTLGELMEA
;
A
#
# COMPACT_ATOMS: atom_id res chain seq x y z
N MET A 1 12.94 4.19 -7.01
CA MET A 1 12.09 5.28 -6.48
C MET A 1 10.88 4.78 -5.69
N VAL A 2 10.08 3.82 -6.18
CA VAL A 2 8.87 3.28 -5.49
C VAL A 2 9.14 2.67 -4.10
N LYS A 3 10.28 2.00 -3.90
CA LYS A 3 10.65 1.38 -2.61
C LYS A 3 10.82 2.38 -1.46
N TRP A 4 11.17 3.64 -1.76
CA TRP A 4 11.35 4.70 -0.75
C TRP A 4 10.00 5.18 -0.19
N TYR A 5 9.02 5.40 -1.06
CA TYR A 5 7.66 5.82 -0.65
C TYR A 5 6.97 4.80 0.27
N ALA A 6 7.23 3.50 0.07
CA ALA A 6 6.69 2.44 0.91
C ALA A 6 7.36 2.38 2.29
N ALA A 7 8.64 2.74 2.40
CA ALA A 7 9.39 2.73 3.65
C ALA A 7 9.08 3.95 4.53
N GLN A 8 9.09 5.17 3.97
CA GLN A 8 8.83 6.40 4.74
C GLN A 8 7.34 6.70 4.96
N GLY A 9 6.46 6.37 3.99
CA GLY A 9 5.03 6.69 4.10
C GLY A 9 4.30 5.96 5.23
N LEU A 10 4.87 4.86 5.74
CA LEU A 10 4.33 4.10 6.87
C LEU A 10 4.68 4.71 8.24
N TYR A 11 5.70 5.58 8.34
CA TYR A 11 6.25 6.04 9.62
C TYR A 11 5.79 7.44 10.06
N PHE A 12 5.20 8.24 9.17
CA PHE A 12 4.93 9.65 9.45
C PHE A 12 3.43 9.94 9.49
N ARG A 13 2.79 9.56 10.60
CA ARG A 13 1.41 9.95 10.96
C ARG A 13 1.36 11.13 11.95
N ARG A 14 2.47 11.87 12.14
CA ARG A 14 2.55 13.02 13.05
C ARG A 14 2.72 14.31 12.26
N ASP A 15 1.88 15.31 12.54
CA ASP A 15 1.82 16.58 11.79
C ASP A 15 3.16 17.33 11.73
N GLN A 16 3.97 17.31 12.81
CA GLN A 16 5.30 17.94 12.82
C GLN A 16 6.30 17.30 11.85
N VAL A 17 6.11 16.02 11.52
CA VAL A 17 6.99 15.31 10.59
C VAL A 17 6.56 15.53 9.14
N ASP A 18 5.28 15.87 8.91
CA ASP A 18 4.70 16.09 7.59
C ASP A 18 5.30 17.33 6.87
N VAL A 19 5.76 18.34 7.62
CA VAL A 19 6.38 19.56 7.06
C VAL A 19 7.86 19.35 6.68
N ARG A 20 8.67 18.84 7.62
CA ARG A 20 10.13 18.63 7.40
C ARG A 20 10.45 17.55 6.36
N VAL A 21 9.56 16.57 6.15
CA VAL A 21 9.74 15.52 5.15
C VAL A 21 9.64 16.05 3.71
N GLY A 22 8.85 17.11 3.50
CA GLY A 22 8.75 17.77 2.19
C GLY A 22 10.10 18.33 1.73
N GLU A 23 10.80 19.03 2.62
CA GLU A 23 12.12 19.60 2.38
C GLU A 23 13.18 18.52 2.13
N LEU A 24 13.20 17.46 2.94
CA LEU A 24 14.09 16.31 2.76
C LEU A 24 13.91 15.63 1.39
N MET A 25 12.68 15.50 0.90
CA MET A 25 12.41 14.90 -0.41
C MET A 25 12.89 15.75 -1.59
N MET A 26 12.90 17.08 -1.48
CA MET A 26 13.51 17.94 -2.50
C MET A 26 15.01 17.66 -2.68
N ASN A 27 15.68 17.22 -1.61
CA ASN A 27 17.10 16.84 -1.67
C ASN A 27 17.32 15.48 -2.34
N HIS A 28 16.33 14.58 -2.29
CA HIS A 28 16.43 13.22 -2.83
C HIS A 28 15.79 13.03 -4.22
N THR A 29 14.98 13.98 -4.70
CA THR A 29 14.45 13.99 -6.07
C THR A 29 15.51 14.51 -7.04
N LYS A 30 15.52 14.00 -8.28
CA LYS A 30 16.49 14.40 -9.33
C LYS A 30 15.81 14.55 -10.69
N GLY A 31 16.43 15.30 -11.60
CA GLY A 31 15.98 15.46 -12.99
C GLY A 31 14.55 15.97 -13.09
N LYS A 32 13.77 15.42 -14.05
CA LYS A 32 12.39 15.85 -14.35
C LYS A 32 11.45 15.80 -13.13
N ALA A 33 11.67 14.85 -12.20
CA ALA A 33 10.89 14.75 -10.97
C ALA A 33 11.17 15.90 -9.99
N LYS A 34 12.42 16.35 -9.89
CA LYS A 34 12.79 17.52 -9.08
C LYS A 34 12.26 18.81 -9.70
N SER A 35 12.43 18.98 -11.01
CA SER A 35 11.92 20.15 -11.73
C SER A 35 10.41 20.30 -11.57
N TRP A 36 9.66 19.21 -11.71
CA TRP A 36 8.21 19.23 -11.50
C TRP A 36 7.85 19.52 -10.03
N LEU A 37 8.53 18.89 -9.06
CA LEU A 37 8.24 19.12 -7.64
C LEU A 37 8.51 20.58 -7.22
N LEU A 38 9.57 21.21 -7.72
CA LEU A 38 9.88 22.62 -7.48
C LEU A 38 8.85 23.58 -8.09
N GLN A 39 8.24 23.21 -9.22
CA GLN A 39 7.17 24.01 -9.83
C GLN A 39 5.87 23.93 -9.02
N GLU A 40 5.57 22.77 -8.42
CA GLU A 40 4.30 22.52 -7.72
C GLU A 40 4.33 22.88 -6.23
N TYR A 41 5.53 22.93 -5.64
CA TYR A 41 5.70 23.20 -4.21
C TYR A 41 5.64 24.71 -3.95
N HIS A 42 4.52 25.16 -3.41
CA HIS A 42 4.30 26.55 -3.01
C HIS A 42 4.05 26.60 -1.50
N GLY A 43 5.02 27.10 -0.74
CA GLY A 43 4.92 27.34 0.71
C GLY A 43 4.76 26.07 1.55
N ASP A 44 4.15 26.21 2.73
CA ASP A 44 3.95 25.16 3.73
C ASP A 44 2.89 24.13 3.27
N GLN A 45 3.29 23.23 2.37
CA GLN A 45 2.46 22.10 1.99
C GLN A 45 2.75 20.88 2.85
N ARG A 46 1.67 20.36 3.45
CA ARG A 46 1.63 19.06 4.13
C ARG A 46 2.06 17.95 3.17
N TRP A 47 2.94 17.05 3.62
CA TRP A 47 3.45 15.94 2.81
C TRP A 47 2.34 15.04 2.25
N SER A 48 1.26 14.81 3.01
CA SER A 48 0.05 14.14 2.51
C SER A 48 -0.49 14.73 1.18
N SER A 49 -0.43 16.05 1.02
CA SER A 49 -0.86 16.75 -0.19
C SER A 49 0.11 16.55 -1.36
N ILE A 50 1.41 16.57 -1.08
CA ILE A 50 2.47 16.32 -2.08
C ILE A 50 2.36 14.88 -2.59
N VAL A 51 2.22 13.90 -1.70
CA VAL A 51 2.03 12.48 -2.08
C VAL A 51 0.82 12.32 -2.98
N ARG A 52 -0.29 13.01 -2.69
CA ARG A 52 -1.49 12.95 -3.53
C ARG A 52 -1.21 13.44 -4.96
N ARG A 53 -0.55 14.59 -5.12
CA ARG A 53 -0.17 15.12 -6.46
C ARG A 53 0.83 14.22 -7.16
N MET A 54 1.82 13.71 -6.43
CA MET A 54 2.80 12.75 -6.97
C MET A 54 2.11 11.48 -7.47
N LYS A 55 1.14 10.95 -6.72
CA LYS A 55 0.32 9.82 -7.16
C LYS A 55 -0.44 10.17 -8.43
N GLN A 56 -1.12 11.30 -8.49
CA GLN A 56 -1.84 11.75 -9.69
C GLN A 56 -0.93 11.91 -10.91
N ARG A 57 0.31 12.40 -10.72
CA ARG A 57 1.25 12.69 -11.80
C ARG A 57 1.99 11.45 -12.29
N PHE A 58 2.45 10.60 -11.37
CA PHE A 58 3.39 9.50 -11.65
C PHE A 58 2.78 8.11 -11.52
N VAL A 59 1.61 7.99 -10.93
CA VAL A 59 0.84 6.74 -10.90
C VAL A 59 -0.35 6.92 -11.83
N THR A 60 -0.28 6.29 -13.00
CA THR A 60 -1.41 6.31 -13.93
C THR A 60 -2.61 5.61 -13.30
N LYS A 61 -3.82 6.08 -13.61
CA LYS A 61 -5.08 5.42 -13.22
C LYS A 61 -5.05 3.93 -13.60
N SER A 62 -4.53 3.62 -14.79
CA SER A 62 -4.32 2.24 -15.26
C SER A 62 -3.47 1.41 -14.32
N ARG A 63 -2.37 1.97 -13.77
CA ARG A 63 -1.50 1.24 -12.85
C ARG A 63 -2.16 1.00 -11.49
N GLN A 64 -3.04 1.89 -11.03
CA GLN A 64 -3.83 1.65 -9.82
C GLN A 64 -4.86 0.55 -10.06
N GLU A 65 -5.55 0.59 -11.18
CA GLU A 65 -6.51 -0.44 -11.61
C GLU A 65 -5.82 -1.81 -11.74
N ASP A 66 -4.62 -1.87 -12.34
CA ASP A 66 -3.81 -3.08 -12.43
C ASP A 66 -3.45 -3.64 -11.05
N LEU A 67 -3.11 -2.78 -10.08
CA LEU A 67 -2.78 -3.20 -8.71
C LEU A 67 -4.01 -3.70 -7.95
N VAL A 68 -5.19 -3.11 -8.21
CA VAL A 68 -6.46 -3.60 -7.68
C VAL A 68 -6.79 -4.96 -8.30
N ALA A 69 -6.69 -5.10 -9.62
CA ALA A 69 -6.91 -6.35 -10.32
C ALA A 69 -5.97 -7.46 -9.79
N GLN A 70 -4.66 -7.20 -9.72
CA GLN A 70 -3.69 -8.12 -9.14
C GLN A 70 -4.01 -8.50 -7.70
N CYS A 71 -4.54 -7.58 -6.89
CA CYS A 71 -4.96 -7.87 -5.52
C CYS A 71 -6.18 -8.82 -5.48
N PHE A 72 -7.09 -8.70 -6.44
CA PHE A 72 -8.28 -9.55 -6.54
C PHE A 72 -7.96 -10.92 -7.13
N ASP A 73 -6.99 -11.00 -8.03
CA ASP A 73 -6.52 -12.23 -8.66
C ASP A 73 -5.52 -13.01 -7.77
N CYS A 74 -5.09 -12.42 -6.66
CA CYS A 74 -4.14 -13.05 -5.74
C CYS A 74 -4.79 -14.22 -4.98
N VAL A 75 -4.43 -15.44 -5.38
CA VAL A 75 -4.86 -16.68 -4.74
C VAL A 75 -3.66 -17.49 -4.25
N GLN A 76 -3.82 -18.26 -3.18
CA GLN A 76 -2.77 -19.12 -2.62
C GLN A 76 -2.34 -20.17 -3.65
N GLY A 77 -3.30 -20.85 -4.29
CA GLY A 77 -3.01 -21.96 -5.20
C GLY A 77 -2.16 -23.04 -4.53
N ASN A 78 -1.11 -23.50 -5.22
CA ASN A 78 -0.17 -24.51 -4.70
C ASN A 78 0.98 -23.91 -3.87
N ARG A 79 0.92 -22.62 -3.53
CA ARG A 79 2.01 -21.90 -2.85
C ARG A 79 1.90 -22.06 -1.33
N SER A 80 3.05 -21.94 -0.67
CA SER A 80 3.08 -21.89 0.80
C SER A 80 2.27 -20.70 1.32
N LEU A 81 1.71 -20.87 2.52
CA LEU A 81 0.93 -19.82 3.17
C LEU A 81 1.77 -18.54 3.37
N ASP A 82 3.04 -18.67 3.75
CA ASP A 82 3.94 -17.51 3.92
C ASP A 82 4.16 -16.72 2.63
N THR A 83 4.31 -17.43 1.50
CA THR A 83 4.50 -16.79 0.19
C THR A 83 3.26 -16.01 -0.21
N TYR A 84 2.08 -16.63 -0.04
CA TYR A 84 0.80 -15.98 -0.29
C TYR A 84 0.61 -14.76 0.63
N ASN A 85 0.92 -14.90 1.92
CA ASN A 85 0.81 -13.83 2.91
C ASN A 85 1.68 -12.63 2.54
N GLY A 86 2.94 -12.87 2.20
CA GLY A 86 3.86 -11.83 1.77
C GLY A 86 3.35 -11.05 0.55
N GLU A 87 2.87 -11.78 -0.47
CA GLU A 87 2.39 -11.16 -1.69
C GLU A 87 1.06 -10.42 -1.50
N PHE A 88 0.08 -11.04 -0.85
CA PHE A 88 -1.23 -10.42 -0.60
C PHE A 88 -1.06 -9.14 0.22
N ARG A 89 -0.22 -9.17 1.27
CA ARG A 89 0.07 -7.98 2.09
C ARG A 89 0.73 -6.86 1.28
N ARG A 90 1.63 -7.21 0.35
CA ARG A 90 2.26 -6.23 -0.56
C ARG A 90 1.22 -5.57 -1.46
N LEU A 91 0.34 -6.34 -2.09
CA LEU A 91 -0.70 -5.84 -3.00
C LEU A 91 -1.78 -5.04 -2.27
N ALA A 92 -2.24 -5.52 -1.11
CA ALA A 92 -3.26 -4.88 -0.29
C ALA A 92 -2.84 -3.50 0.24
N ARG A 93 -1.54 -3.26 0.45
CA ARG A 93 -1.02 -1.92 0.82
C ARG A 93 -1.12 -0.92 -0.32
N THR A 94 -1.13 -1.38 -1.57
CA THR A 94 -1.08 -0.52 -2.76
C THR A 94 -2.42 -0.31 -3.44
N ALA A 95 -3.37 -1.21 -3.26
CA ALA A 95 -4.63 -1.24 -4.01
C ALA A 95 -5.67 -0.18 -3.58
N GLY A 96 -5.51 0.50 -2.43
CA GLY A 96 -6.49 1.50 -1.99
C GLY A 96 -7.87 0.92 -1.60
N VAL A 97 -7.91 -0.38 -1.29
CA VAL A 97 -9.12 -1.14 -0.95
C VAL A 97 -9.43 -1.01 0.56
N SER A 98 -10.69 -1.10 0.96
CA SER A 98 -11.09 -1.10 2.38
C SER A 98 -10.61 -2.36 3.11
N GLU A 99 -10.41 -2.28 4.44
CA GLU A 99 -9.97 -3.44 5.24
C GLU A 99 -10.96 -4.61 5.17
N TYR A 100 -12.26 -4.33 5.21
CA TYR A 100 -13.29 -5.36 5.05
C TYR A 100 -13.14 -6.16 3.76
N ILE A 101 -12.93 -5.47 2.63
CA ILE A 101 -12.77 -6.14 1.34
C ILE A 101 -11.44 -6.90 1.28
N LYS A 102 -10.36 -6.39 1.89
CA LYS A 102 -9.09 -7.12 1.98
C LYS A 102 -9.25 -8.43 2.76
N VAL A 103 -9.93 -8.41 3.90
CA VAL A 103 -10.20 -9.61 4.71
C VAL A 103 -11.03 -10.61 3.93
N LEU A 104 -12.09 -10.15 3.24
CA LEU A 104 -12.93 -11.00 2.41
C LEU A 104 -12.12 -11.65 1.28
N ARG A 105 -11.33 -10.87 0.55
CA ARG A 105 -10.51 -11.36 -0.57
C ARG A 105 -9.40 -12.30 -0.11
N TYR A 106 -8.76 -12.00 1.02
CA TYR A 106 -7.74 -12.88 1.59
C TYR A 106 -8.32 -14.27 1.87
N LYS A 107 -9.49 -14.34 2.50
CA LYS A 107 -10.18 -15.62 2.79
C LYS A 107 -10.55 -16.38 1.51
N GLN A 108 -11.04 -15.67 0.49
CA GLN A 108 -11.39 -16.28 -0.79
C GLN A 108 -10.17 -16.82 -1.56
N GLY A 109 -9.01 -16.18 -1.42
CA GLY A 109 -7.78 -16.63 -2.06
C GLY A 109 -7.11 -17.81 -1.36
N LEU A 110 -7.47 -18.15 -0.12
CA LEU A 110 -6.87 -19.28 0.59
C LEU A 110 -7.26 -20.63 -0.04
N SER A 111 -6.35 -21.59 0.06
CA SER A 111 -6.65 -22.99 -0.22
C SER A 111 -7.74 -23.51 0.73
N SER A 112 -8.55 -24.47 0.26
CA SER A 112 -9.69 -24.99 1.02
C SER A 112 -9.31 -25.54 2.40
N MET A 113 -8.14 -26.20 2.51
CA MET A 113 -7.66 -26.74 3.78
C MET A 113 -7.31 -25.63 4.78
N GLN A 114 -6.66 -24.56 4.32
CA GLN A 114 -6.33 -23.41 5.17
C GLN A 114 -7.57 -22.60 5.55
N LEU A 115 -8.50 -22.42 4.60
CA LEU A 115 -9.77 -21.75 4.87
C LEU A 115 -10.58 -22.47 5.96
N VAL A 116 -10.64 -23.81 5.92
CA VAL A 116 -11.35 -24.60 6.95
C VAL A 116 -10.68 -24.45 8.32
N HIS A 117 -9.34 -24.44 8.40
CA HIS A 117 -8.63 -24.18 9.66
C HIS A 117 -8.97 -22.78 10.20
N LEU A 118 -9.00 -21.79 9.31
CA LEU A 118 -9.20 -20.39 9.66
C LEU A 118 -10.66 -20.07 10.03
N LEU A 119 -11.64 -20.75 9.43
CA LEU A 119 -13.06 -20.66 9.81
C LEU A 119 -13.36 -21.27 11.19
N LYS A 120 -12.49 -22.15 11.71
CA LYS A 120 -12.57 -22.62 13.10
C LYS A 120 -12.06 -21.59 14.10
N ALA A 121 -11.25 -20.63 13.64
CA ALA A 121 -10.74 -19.53 14.46
C ALA A 121 -11.72 -18.34 14.47
N LYS A 122 -11.59 -17.47 15.48
CA LYS A 122 -12.46 -16.32 15.80
C LYS A 122 -12.74 -15.39 14.60
N THR A 123 -13.71 -14.49 14.77
CA THR A 123 -13.89 -13.35 13.86
C THR A 123 -12.70 -12.40 13.96
N PHE A 124 -12.17 -11.99 12.80
CA PHE A 124 -11.02 -11.09 12.70
C PHE A 124 -11.47 -9.72 12.19
N SER A 125 -11.00 -8.66 12.85
CA SER A 125 -11.39 -7.29 12.54
C SER A 125 -10.43 -6.59 11.57
N THR A 126 -9.18 -7.08 11.50
CA THR A 126 -8.14 -6.54 10.63
C THR A 126 -7.44 -7.63 9.81
N LEU A 127 -6.87 -7.26 8.65
CA LEU A 127 -6.04 -8.18 7.86
C LEU A 127 -4.79 -8.64 8.62
N GLY A 128 -4.25 -7.81 9.53
CA GLY A 128 -3.10 -8.16 10.35
C GLY A 128 -3.39 -9.34 11.28
N GLU A 129 -4.47 -9.23 12.07
CA GLU A 129 -4.93 -10.29 12.98
C GLU A 129 -5.16 -11.61 12.25
N LEU A 130 -5.74 -11.54 11.05
CA LEU A 130 -6.07 -12.69 10.22
C LEU A 130 -4.83 -13.46 9.72
N MET A 131 -3.72 -12.77 9.53
CA MET A 131 -2.49 -13.34 8.97
C MET A 131 -1.52 -13.86 10.03
N GLU A 132 -1.75 -13.53 11.29
CA GLU A 132 -0.94 -13.94 12.44
C GLU A 132 -1.60 -15.06 13.29
N ALA A 133 -2.84 -15.42 12.96
CA ALA A 133 -3.61 -16.50 13.59
C ALA A 133 -3.39 -17.86 12.91
#